data_AF-A0A8T9BZ61-F1
#
_entry.id   AF-A0A8T9BZ61-F1
#
_cell.length_a   1.000
_cell.length_b   1.000
_cell.length_c   1.000
_cell.angle_alpha   90.00
_cell.angle_beta   90.00
_cell.angle_gamma   90.00
#
_symmetry.space_group_name_H-M   'P 1'
#
loop_
_entity.id
_entity.type
_entity.pdbx_description
1 polymer ?
#
loop_
_entity_poly.entity_id
_entity_poly.type
_entity_poly.pdbx_seq_one_letter_code
_entity_poly.pdbx_strand_id
1 'polypeptide(L)'
;MIHVKKTLFAFMLFSWGASAVNCSVKGYDTGVHPAFIANKTIATAPACKGLCTSYVAPKCDSFAFGGGECLLYNVTVAGNVNPSNSSTFTFYDSSCTVS
;
A
#
# COMPACT_ATOMS: atom_id res chain seq x y z
N MET A 1 53.77 -22.84 7.53
CA MET A 1 52.60 -23.32 8.31
C MET A 1 51.79 -22.11 8.76
N ILE A 2 50.63 -21.82 8.16
CA ILE A 2 49.38 -21.51 8.88
C ILE A 2 48.25 -22.05 7.98
N HIS A 3 47.57 -23.07 8.51
CA HIS A 3 46.46 -23.79 7.89
C HIS A 3 45.22 -22.90 7.80
N VAL A 4 44.56 -22.86 6.64
CA VAL A 4 43.22 -22.27 6.46
C VAL A 4 42.21 -23.16 7.17
N LYS A 5 41.74 -22.76 8.35
CA LYS A 5 40.60 -23.42 9.00
C LYS A 5 39.30 -22.98 8.33
N LYS A 6 38.65 -23.95 7.71
CA LYS A 6 37.34 -23.88 7.06
C LYS A 6 36.27 -23.70 8.13
N THR A 7 36.02 -22.47 8.56
CA THR A 7 34.92 -22.15 9.48
C THR A 7 33.65 -22.00 8.62
N LEU A 8 32.75 -22.98 8.72
CA LEU A 8 31.39 -22.88 8.20
C LEU A 8 30.68 -21.70 8.87
N PHE A 9 30.44 -20.62 8.12
CA PHE A 9 29.48 -19.59 8.51
C PHE A 9 28.08 -20.15 8.24
N ALA A 10 27.41 -20.62 9.29
CA ALA A 10 25.97 -20.84 9.26
C ALA A 10 25.29 -19.47 9.15
N PHE A 11 24.81 -19.13 7.96
CA PHE A 11 23.90 -18.00 7.75
C PHE A 11 22.59 -18.30 8.48
N MET A 12 22.47 -17.81 9.72
CA MET A 12 21.18 -17.67 10.37
C MET A 12 20.38 -16.64 9.56
N LEU A 13 19.47 -17.11 8.73
CA LEU A 13 18.47 -16.28 8.05
C LEU A 13 17.54 -15.72 9.13
N PHE A 14 17.86 -14.54 9.68
CA PHE A 14 16.87 -13.73 10.38
C PHE A 14 15.89 -13.25 9.32
N SER A 15 14.78 -13.97 9.14
CA SER A 15 13.66 -13.51 8.32
C SER A 15 13.02 -12.33 9.03
N TRP A 16 13.50 -11.12 8.70
CA TRP A 16 12.76 -9.90 8.95
C TRP A 16 11.48 -10.01 8.11
N GLY A 17 10.35 -10.29 8.76
CA GLY A 17 9.07 -10.45 8.07
C GLY A 17 8.68 -9.13 7.43
N ALA A 18 9.00 -8.95 6.15
CA ALA A 18 8.44 -7.87 5.37
C ALA A 18 6.91 -8.03 5.39
N SER A 19 6.21 -7.05 5.96
CA SER A 19 4.75 -7.01 5.89
C SER A 19 4.35 -7.08 4.42
N ALA A 20 3.45 -8.01 4.08
CA ALA A 20 2.97 -8.12 2.71
C ALA A 20 2.30 -6.81 2.29
N VAL A 21 2.75 -6.25 1.16
CA VAL A 21 2.12 -5.08 0.56
C VAL A 21 0.72 -5.47 0.06
N ASN A 22 -0.28 -4.65 0.35
CA ASN A 22 -1.67 -4.91 -0.01
C ASN A 22 -2.00 -4.14 -1.29
N CYS A 23 -2.04 -4.86 -2.40
CA CYS A 23 -2.39 -4.30 -3.70
C CYS A 23 -3.72 -4.87 -4.19
N SER A 24 -4.56 -4.02 -4.78
CA SER A 24 -5.84 -4.41 -5.39
C SER A 24 -6.87 -4.98 -4.42
N VAL A 25 -6.96 -4.44 -3.20
CA VAL A 25 -7.94 -4.89 -2.19
C VAL A 25 -9.29 -4.23 -2.45
N LYS A 26 -10.31 -4.99 -2.88
CA LYS A 26 -11.68 -4.45 -2.97
C LYS A 26 -12.31 -4.39 -1.60
N GLY A 27 -12.90 -3.25 -1.24
CA GLY A 27 -13.53 -3.09 0.06
C GLY A 27 -14.00 -1.67 0.32
N TYR A 28 -14.31 -1.41 1.59
CA TYR A 28 -14.66 -0.09 2.09
C TYR A 28 -13.66 0.28 3.17
N ASP A 29 -13.33 1.55 3.32
CA ASP A 29 -12.57 1.96 4.49
C ASP A 29 -13.39 1.69 5.76
N THR A 30 -12.70 1.53 6.88
CA THR A 30 -13.34 1.22 8.17
C THR A 30 -14.07 2.43 8.78
N GLY A 31 -13.89 3.63 8.24
CA GLY A 31 -14.34 4.89 8.83
C GLY A 31 -13.48 5.37 10.03
N VAL A 32 -12.54 4.55 10.52
CA VAL A 32 -11.66 4.91 11.64
C VAL A 32 -10.55 5.86 11.19
N HIS A 33 -9.97 5.59 10.02
CA HIS A 33 -8.99 6.45 9.37
C HIS A 33 -9.55 6.92 8.02
N PRO A 34 -10.39 7.98 8.02
CA PRO A 34 -11.02 8.48 6.81
C PRO A 34 -9.98 9.04 5.83
N ALA A 35 -10.34 9.09 4.56
CA ALA A 35 -9.50 9.70 3.53
C ALA A 35 -9.25 11.18 3.87
N PHE A 36 -7.98 11.60 3.82
CA PHE A 36 -7.61 13.00 4.05
C PHE A 36 -7.71 13.84 2.77
N ILE A 37 -7.70 13.20 1.60
CA ILE A 37 -8.02 13.82 0.31
C ILE A 37 -9.04 12.94 -0.41
N ALA A 38 -10.07 13.60 -0.94
CA ALA A 38 -11.15 13.05 -1.73
C ALA A 38 -11.23 13.86 -3.05
N ASN A 39 -10.92 13.24 -4.20
CA ASN A 39 -10.84 13.90 -5.49
C ASN A 39 -11.75 13.24 -6.53
N LYS A 40 -12.84 13.93 -6.88
CA LYS A 40 -13.88 13.45 -7.82
C LYS A 40 -13.54 13.61 -9.31
N THR A 41 -12.36 14.14 -9.63
CA THR A 41 -11.89 14.30 -11.01
C THR A 41 -10.92 13.18 -11.41
N ILE A 42 -10.34 12.48 -10.44
CA ILE A 42 -9.39 11.39 -10.66
C ILE A 42 -10.11 10.06 -10.43
N ALA A 43 -10.29 9.26 -11.48
CA ALA A 43 -11.07 8.02 -11.44
C ALA A 43 -10.28 6.77 -11.87
N THR A 44 -8.96 6.85 -12.03
CA THR A 44 -8.11 5.72 -12.45
C THR A 44 -7.03 5.42 -11.42
N ALA A 45 -6.62 4.15 -11.32
CA ALA A 45 -5.55 3.72 -10.42
C ALA A 45 -4.24 4.50 -10.65
N PRO A 46 -3.74 4.64 -11.91
CA PRO A 46 -2.46 5.30 -12.14
C PRO A 46 -2.49 6.78 -11.78
N ALA A 47 -3.59 7.48 -12.07
CA ALA A 47 -3.72 8.89 -11.73
C ALA A 47 -3.88 9.10 -10.21
N CYS A 48 -4.61 8.21 -9.52
CA CYS A 48 -4.75 8.27 -8.07
C CYS A 48 -3.43 7.97 -7.35
N LYS A 49 -2.66 6.98 -7.83
CA LYS A 49 -1.29 6.75 -7.37
C LYS A 49 -0.41 7.99 -7.62
N GLY A 50 -0.49 8.59 -8.80
CA GLY A 50 0.26 9.80 -9.13
C GLY A 50 0.00 10.94 -8.14
N LEU A 51 -1.26 11.15 -7.74
CA LEU A 51 -1.60 12.10 -6.69
C LEU A 51 -1.02 11.70 -5.33
N CYS A 52 -1.16 10.42 -4.94
CA CYS A 52 -0.62 9.88 -3.69
C CYS A 52 0.90 10.09 -3.57
N THR A 53 1.65 9.93 -4.66
CA THR A 53 3.12 10.13 -4.68
C THR A 53 3.55 11.56 -4.96
N SER A 54 2.61 12.50 -5.11
CA SER A 54 2.92 13.91 -5.42
C SER A 54 3.32 14.68 -4.16
N TYR A 55 4.06 15.77 -4.34
CA TYR A 55 4.49 16.66 -3.25
C TYR A 55 3.32 17.29 -2.46
N VAL A 56 2.12 17.31 -3.04
CA VAL A 56 0.90 17.81 -2.39
C VAL A 56 0.31 16.82 -1.37
N ALA A 57 0.69 15.54 -1.43
CA ALA A 57 0.19 14.48 -0.56
C ALA A 57 1.33 13.70 0.13
N PRO A 58 2.24 14.38 0.85
CA PRO A 58 3.47 13.78 1.37
C PRO A 58 3.26 12.71 2.46
N LYS A 59 2.02 12.57 2.97
CA LYS A 59 1.64 11.60 4.00
C LYS A 59 0.83 10.44 3.43
N CYS A 60 0.75 10.28 2.11
CA CYS A 60 -0.07 9.24 1.51
C CYS A 60 0.62 7.87 1.66
N ASP A 61 0.04 7.02 2.50
CA ASP A 61 0.52 5.65 2.73
C ASP A 61 -0.33 4.62 1.98
N SER A 62 -1.58 4.95 1.65
CA SER A 62 -2.42 4.17 0.75
C SER A 62 -3.42 5.04 -0.01
N PHE A 63 -3.98 4.49 -1.08
CA PHE A 63 -5.00 5.15 -1.89
C PHE A 63 -6.08 4.16 -2.32
N ALA A 64 -7.25 4.68 -2.63
CA ALA A 64 -8.32 3.93 -3.28
C ALA A 64 -8.85 4.69 -4.48
N PHE A 65 -9.31 3.96 -5.49
CA PHE A 65 -10.07 4.54 -6.59
C PHE A 65 -11.33 3.70 -6.85
N GLY A 66 -12.41 4.36 -7.23
CA GLY A 66 -13.71 3.73 -7.44
C GLY A 66 -14.84 4.74 -7.40
N GLY A 67 -16.01 4.39 -7.96
CA GLY A 67 -17.17 5.28 -7.94
C GLY A 67 -16.96 6.66 -8.59
N GLY A 68 -15.94 6.82 -9.44
CA GLY A 68 -15.57 8.09 -10.06
C GLY A 68 -14.66 8.98 -9.20
N GLU A 69 -14.07 8.46 -8.13
CA GLU A 69 -13.31 9.24 -7.17
C GLU A 69 -12.00 8.55 -6.74
N CYS A 70 -11.01 9.37 -6.37
CA CYS A 70 -9.74 8.98 -5.77
C CYS A 70 -9.72 9.41 -4.30
N LEU A 71 -9.35 8.49 -3.42
CA LEU A 71 -9.28 8.67 -1.98
C LEU A 71 -7.85 8.42 -1.52
N LEU A 72 -7.25 9.34 -0.76
CA LEU A 72 -5.92 9.18 -0.20
C LEU A 72 -5.97 9.05 1.32
N TYR A 73 -5.16 8.14 1.86
CA TYR A 73 -5.12 7.80 3.28
C TYR A 73 -3.69 7.90 3.82
N ASN A 74 -3.56 8.33 5.07
CA ASN A 74 -2.28 8.43 5.79
C ASN A 74 -2.02 7.21 6.69
N VAL A 75 -2.58 6.08 6.28
CA VAL A 75 -2.41 4.76 6.87
C VAL A 75 -2.30 3.76 5.71
N THR A 76 -1.64 2.64 5.95
CA THR A 76 -1.63 1.51 5.02
C THR A 76 -3.02 0.91 4.86
N VAL A 77 -3.22 0.12 3.80
CA VAL A 77 -4.45 -0.66 3.59
C VAL A 77 -4.68 -1.64 4.75
N ALA A 78 -3.60 -2.25 5.25
CA ALA A 78 -3.64 -3.14 6.39
C ALA A 78 -4.26 -2.43 7.60
N GLY A 79 -5.37 -2.97 8.11
CA GLY A 79 -6.09 -2.43 9.27
C GLY A 79 -7.05 -1.28 8.96
N ASN A 80 -7.12 -0.77 7.73
CA ASN A 80 -8.06 0.30 7.36
C ASN A 80 -9.17 -0.12 6.39
N VAL A 81 -9.15 -1.34 5.87
CA VAL A 81 -10.13 -1.80 4.86
C VAL A 81 -10.93 -2.99 5.35
N ASN A 82 -12.25 -2.89 5.22
CA ASN A 82 -13.19 -4.01 5.29
C ASN A 82 -13.33 -4.62 3.89
N PRO A 83 -12.71 -5.78 3.61
CA PRO A 83 -12.71 -6.36 2.27
C PRO A 83 -14.12 -6.79 1.85
N SER A 84 -14.51 -6.41 0.64
CA SER A 84 -15.82 -6.72 0.06
C SER A 84 -15.74 -6.69 -1.46
N ASN A 85 -16.08 -7.82 -2.10
CA ASN A 85 -16.06 -7.94 -3.55
C ASN A 85 -17.14 -7.07 -4.25
N SER A 86 -18.19 -6.68 -3.50
CA SER A 86 -19.26 -5.81 -3.97
C SER A 86 -18.86 -4.33 -4.02
N SER A 87 -17.71 -3.96 -3.44
CA SER A 87 -17.27 -2.56 -3.46
C SER A 87 -16.89 -2.11 -4.87
N THR A 88 -17.23 -0.86 -5.18
CA THR A 88 -16.75 -0.15 -6.36
C THR A 88 -15.34 0.40 -6.16
N PHE A 89 -14.85 0.47 -4.93
CA PHE A 89 -13.51 0.91 -4.58
C PHE A 89 -12.50 -0.24 -4.54
N THR A 90 -11.30 0.07 -4.98
CA THR A 90 -10.13 -0.81 -4.87
C THR A 90 -8.99 -0.04 -4.22
N PHE A 91 -8.41 -0.62 -3.17
CA PHE A 91 -7.40 -0.03 -2.29
C PHE A 91 -6.01 -0.61 -2.58
N TYR A 92 -4.99 0.24 -2.41
CA TYR A 92 -3.58 -0.05 -2.69
C TYR A 92 -2.70 0.66 -1.67
N ASP A 93 -1.72 -0.04 -1.10
CA ASP A 93 -0.60 0.62 -0.44
C ASP A 93 0.17 1.47 -1.46
N SER A 94 0.78 2.57 -1.02
CA SER A 94 1.47 3.53 -1.89
C SER A 94 2.63 2.91 -2.69
N SER A 95 3.25 1.85 -2.16
CA SER A 95 4.31 1.08 -2.80
C SER A 95 3.84 0.14 -3.91
N CYS A 96 2.53 -0.04 -4.11
CA CYS A 96 2.00 -0.91 -5.16
C CYS A 96 2.31 -0.40 -6.57
N THR A 97 2.66 -1.32 -7.48
CA THR A 97 2.62 -1.04 -8.92
C THR A 97 1.17 -1.09 -9.41
N VAL A 98 0.76 -0.09 -10.19
CA VAL A 98 -0.56 -0.04 -10.83
C VAL A 98 -0.37 0.27 -12.31
N SER A 99 -1.18 -0.35 -13.16
CA SER A 99 -1.14 -0.25 -14.62
C SER A 99 -2.50 0.18 -15.15
#